data_AF-A0A0S6UFT8-F1
#
_entry.id   AF-A0A0S6UFT8-F1
#
_cell.length_a   1.000
_cell.length_b   1.000
_cell.length_c   1.000
_cell.angle_alpha   90.00
_cell.angle_beta   90.00
_cell.angle_gamma   90.00
#
_symmetry.space_group_name_H-M   'P 1'
#
loop_
_entity.id
_entity.type
_entity.pdbx_description
1 polymer ?
#
loop_
_entity_poly.entity_id
_entity_poly.type
_entity_poly.pdbx_seq_one_letter_code
_entity_poly.pdbx_strand_id
1 'polypeptide(L)'
;MHRSTDTRPLDLPALSAAERLLIWGFRAKARSGSAVPTAADIQQVYDHFRVGDAVLSLESMIEIFACTAHTAIEVHCPTCPRISDSEGGILRAIAAAQQDRVDVAREQFERWLPPIGADWALAPVRGLATIFRIAGLILPDRHAPSVAHDRMMAMKSWFVGSATLH
;
A
#
# COMPACT_ATOMS: atom_id res chain seq x y z
N MET A 1 29.26 9.15 -3.36
CA MET A 1 28.86 8.10 -2.40
C MET A 1 27.34 8.06 -2.35
N HIS A 2 26.71 7.24 -3.20
CA HIS A 2 25.27 7.04 -3.17
C HIS A 2 24.95 6.05 -2.05
N ARG A 3 24.30 6.54 -1.00
CA ARG A 3 23.71 5.70 0.04
C ARG A 3 22.42 5.12 -0.57
N SER A 4 22.53 3.96 -1.19
CA SER A 4 21.36 3.17 -1.58
C SER A 4 20.58 2.90 -0.30
N THR A 5 19.41 3.53 -0.17
CA THR A 5 18.40 3.16 0.79
C THR A 5 17.96 1.74 0.44
N ASP A 6 18.58 0.76 1.10
CA ASP A 6 18.22 -0.66 1.03
C ASP A 6 16.78 -0.80 1.53
N THR A 7 15.85 -0.59 0.60
CA THR A 7 14.44 -0.79 0.83
C THR A 7 14.23 -2.27 0.69
N ARG A 8 14.36 -2.99 1.82
CA ARG A 8 14.18 -4.45 1.85
C ARG A 8 12.91 -4.81 1.09
N PRO A 9 12.97 -5.69 0.07
CA PRO A 9 11.80 -6.09 -0.69
C PRO A 9 10.71 -6.60 0.26
N LEU A 10 9.48 -6.11 0.07
CA LEU A 10 8.32 -6.63 0.80
C LEU A 10 7.83 -7.90 0.12
N ASP A 11 7.76 -8.99 0.89
CA ASP A 11 7.19 -10.24 0.43
C ASP A 11 5.74 -10.38 0.91
N LEU A 12 4.87 -11.01 0.10
CA LEU A 12 3.47 -11.26 0.43
C LEU A 12 3.25 -11.90 1.81
N PRO A 13 4.07 -12.85 2.30
CA PRO A 13 3.88 -13.44 3.63
C PRO A 13 4.03 -12.43 4.78
N ALA A 14 4.79 -11.35 4.61
CA ALA A 14 5.00 -10.31 5.61
C ALA A 14 3.85 -9.27 5.66
N LEU A 15 2.90 -9.36 4.73
CA LEU A 15 1.72 -8.50 4.68
C LEU A 15 0.61 -9.01 5.59
N SER A 16 -0.09 -8.07 6.22
CA SER A 16 -1.34 -8.31 6.93
C SER A 16 -2.41 -8.86 5.99
N ALA A 17 -3.47 -9.46 6.54
CA ALA A 17 -4.59 -9.95 5.75
C ALA A 17 -5.22 -8.85 4.89
N ALA A 18 -5.36 -7.62 5.43
CA ALA A 18 -5.90 -6.47 4.73
C ALA A 18 -5.03 -6.06 3.53
N GLU A 19 -3.70 -5.98 3.72
CA GLU A 19 -2.77 -5.69 2.63
C GLU A 19 -2.79 -6.77 1.55
N ARG A 20 -2.83 -8.05 1.93
CA ARG A 20 -2.92 -9.16 0.97
C ARG A 20 -4.21 -9.12 0.16
N LEU A 21 -5.34 -8.83 0.80
CA LEU A 21 -6.63 -8.69 0.12
C LEU A 21 -6.62 -7.56 -0.90
N LEU A 22 -6.10 -6.39 -0.52
CA LEU A 22 -5.99 -5.23 -1.39
C LEU A 22 -5.09 -5.54 -2.60
N ILE A 23 -3.87 -6.05 -2.35
CA ILE A 23 -2.93 -6.38 -3.43
C ILE A 23 -3.47 -7.46 -4.34
N TRP A 24 -4.10 -8.51 -3.78
CA TRP A 24 -4.71 -9.56 -4.59
C TRP A 24 -5.80 -8.99 -5.49
N GLY A 25 -6.71 -8.17 -4.95
CA GLY A 25 -7.77 -7.53 -5.73
C GLY A 25 -7.21 -6.61 -6.82
N PHE A 26 -6.21 -5.79 -6.47
CA PHE A 26 -5.58 -4.88 -7.42
C PHE A 26 -4.92 -5.63 -8.58
N ARG A 27 -4.14 -6.68 -8.28
CA ARG A 27 -3.49 -7.53 -9.30
C ARG A 27 -4.50 -8.30 -10.15
N ALA A 28 -5.57 -8.79 -9.53
CA ALA A 28 -6.63 -9.52 -10.22
C ALA A 28 -7.32 -8.61 -11.24
N LYS A 29 -7.67 -7.39 -10.83
CA LYS A 29 -8.40 -6.44 -11.68
C LYS A 29 -7.51 -5.74 -12.72
N ALA A 30 -6.25 -5.47 -12.41
CA ALA A 30 -5.31 -4.84 -13.36
C ALA A 30 -4.91 -5.74 -14.53
N ARG A 31 -5.20 -7.05 -14.44
CA ARG A 31 -4.90 -8.03 -15.48
C ARG A 31 -6.09 -8.15 -16.45
N SER A 32 -5.78 -8.35 -17.73
CA SER A 32 -6.74 -8.70 -18.78
C SER A 32 -6.37 -10.03 -19.44
N GLY A 33 -7.32 -10.96 -19.59
CA GLY A 33 -7.11 -12.25 -20.26
C GLY A 33 -8.07 -13.35 -19.80
N SER A 34 -8.04 -14.52 -20.45
CA SER A 34 -8.99 -15.63 -20.22
C SER A 34 -8.77 -16.45 -18.94
N ALA A 35 -7.59 -16.35 -18.32
CA ALA A 35 -7.22 -17.08 -17.10
C ALA A 35 -7.09 -16.16 -15.86
N VAL A 36 -7.77 -15.01 -15.89
CA VAL A 36 -7.72 -13.97 -14.85
C VAL A 36 -9.02 -14.01 -14.04
N PRO A 37 -8.98 -13.76 -12.71
CA PRO A 37 -10.20 -13.64 -11.91
C PRO A 37 -11.15 -12.61 -12.53
N THR A 38 -12.42 -12.99 -12.66
CA THR A 38 -13.48 -12.11 -13.16
C THR A 38 -13.88 -11.08 -12.09
N ALA A 39 -14.64 -10.07 -12.48
CA ALA A 39 -15.21 -9.11 -11.51
C ALA A 39 -16.07 -9.83 -10.46
N ALA A 40 -16.79 -10.89 -10.84
CA ALA A 40 -17.59 -11.70 -9.92
C ALA A 40 -16.70 -12.48 -8.92
N ASP A 41 -15.56 -13.02 -9.36
CA ASP A 41 -14.61 -13.70 -8.47
C ASP A 41 -14.02 -12.73 -7.44
N ILE A 42 -13.68 -11.52 -7.88
CA ILE A 42 -13.19 -10.46 -6.98
C ILE A 42 -14.28 -10.06 -5.98
N GLN A 43 -15.52 -9.87 -6.45
CA GLN A 43 -16.68 -9.58 -5.61
C GLN A 43 -16.88 -10.64 -4.53
N GLN A 44 -16.90 -11.91 -4.92
CA GLN A 44 -17.08 -13.03 -3.99
C GLN A 44 -16.01 -13.06 -2.90
N VAL A 45 -14.74 -12.80 -3.25
CA VAL A 45 -13.66 -12.74 -2.26
C VAL A 45 -13.83 -11.54 -1.34
N TYR A 46 -14.16 -10.37 -1.87
CA TYR A 46 -14.38 -9.17 -1.04
C TYR A 46 -15.60 -9.30 -0.12
N ASP A 47 -16.67 -9.95 -0.59
CA ASP A 47 -17.86 -10.28 0.21
C ASP A 47 -17.52 -11.21 1.39
N HIS A 48 -16.60 -12.16 1.21
CA HIS A 48 -16.12 -13.02 2.30
C HIS A 48 -15.53 -12.20 3.47
N PHE A 49 -14.86 -11.09 3.16
CA PHE A 49 -14.33 -10.14 4.15
C PHE A 49 -15.32 -9.04 4.52
N ARG A 50 -16.57 -9.12 4.05
CA ARG A 50 -17.64 -8.13 4.28
C ARG A 50 -17.29 -6.72 3.78
N VAL A 51 -16.51 -6.65 2.69
CA VAL A 51 -16.09 -5.41 2.04
C VAL A 51 -16.43 -5.41 0.54
N GLY A 52 -17.48 -6.13 0.15
CA GLY A 52 -17.96 -6.20 -1.23
C GLY A 52 -18.10 -4.84 -1.92
N ASP A 53 -18.62 -3.86 -1.19
CA ASP A 53 -18.82 -2.50 -1.70
C ASP A 53 -17.49 -1.79 -2.08
N ALA A 54 -16.34 -2.28 -1.59
CA ALA A 54 -15.04 -1.71 -1.93
C ALA A 54 -14.58 -2.07 -3.35
N VAL A 55 -15.20 -3.07 -4.00
CA VAL A 55 -14.83 -3.48 -5.36
C VAL A 55 -15.02 -2.33 -6.34
N LEU A 56 -16.12 -1.58 -6.26
CA LEU A 56 -16.34 -0.41 -7.13
C LEU A 56 -15.24 0.64 -6.97
N SER A 57 -14.80 0.89 -5.73
CA SER A 57 -13.69 1.81 -5.46
C SER A 57 -12.37 1.31 -6.03
N LEU A 58 -12.12 0.00 -5.94
CA LEU A 58 -10.94 -0.64 -6.55
C LEU A 58 -10.97 -0.50 -8.08
N GLU A 59 -12.11 -0.75 -8.71
CA GLU A 59 -12.27 -0.65 -10.16
C GLU A 59 -12.07 0.79 -10.66
N SER A 60 -12.71 1.78 -10.03
CA SER A 60 -12.51 3.18 -10.36
C SER A 60 -11.04 3.61 -10.23
N MET A 61 -10.34 3.14 -9.19
CA MET A 61 -8.93 3.46 -9.00
C MET A 61 -8.08 2.90 -10.16
N ILE A 62 -8.32 1.66 -10.58
CA ILE A 62 -7.60 1.03 -11.68
C ILE A 62 -7.91 1.69 -13.02
N GLU A 63 -9.16 2.09 -13.25
CA GLU A 63 -9.57 2.83 -14.43
C GLU A 63 -8.86 4.20 -14.52
N ILE A 64 -8.79 4.93 -13.41
CA ILE A 64 -8.06 6.20 -13.36
C ILE A 64 -6.58 5.98 -13.70
N PHE A 65 -5.95 4.96 -13.12
CA PHE A 65 -4.58 4.60 -13.46
C PHE A 65 -4.41 4.25 -14.95
N ALA A 66 -5.30 3.44 -15.50
CA ALA A 66 -5.24 3.03 -16.90
C ALA A 66 -5.40 4.21 -17.87
N CYS A 67 -6.25 5.19 -17.54
CA CYS A 67 -6.56 6.32 -18.41
C CYS A 67 -5.62 7.52 -18.25
N THR A 68 -5.03 7.72 -17.07
CA THR A 68 -4.36 8.98 -16.73
C THR A 68 -2.89 8.85 -16.34
N ALA A 69 -2.39 7.64 -16.12
CA ALA A 69 -1.01 7.48 -15.67
C ALA A 69 -0.01 8.01 -16.71
N HIS A 70 0.90 8.88 -16.27
CA HIS A 70 2.00 9.39 -17.09
C HIS A 70 3.28 8.57 -16.88
N THR A 71 3.33 7.77 -15.83
CA THR A 71 4.41 6.82 -15.54
C THR A 71 3.83 5.41 -15.40
N ALA A 72 4.54 4.41 -15.91
CA ALA A 72 4.12 3.02 -15.81
C ALA A 72 3.96 2.59 -14.33
N ILE A 73 2.88 1.88 -14.04
CA ILE A 73 2.60 1.31 -12.73
C ILE A 73 2.94 -0.16 -12.79
N GLU A 74 3.94 -0.57 -12.03
CA GLU A 74 4.36 -1.97 -12.01
C GLU A 74 3.39 -2.80 -11.16
N VAL A 75 2.64 -3.69 -11.80
CA VAL A 75 1.70 -4.60 -11.15
C VAL A 75 2.07 -6.04 -11.43
N HIS A 76 2.34 -6.79 -10.37
CA HIS A 76 2.71 -8.19 -10.51
C HIS A 76 1.48 -9.09 -10.76
N CYS A 77 1.74 -10.36 -11.07
CA CYS A 77 0.69 -11.37 -11.19
C CYS A 77 0.04 -11.70 -9.83
N PRO A 78 -1.23 -12.13 -9.77
CA PRO A 78 -1.90 -12.48 -8.52
C PRO A 78 -1.15 -13.51 -7.66
N THR A 79 -0.42 -14.44 -8.28
CA THR A 79 0.34 -15.51 -7.61
C THR A 79 1.79 -15.13 -7.27
N CYS A 80 2.24 -13.94 -7.66
CA CYS A 80 3.62 -13.52 -7.50
C CYS A 80 3.94 -13.24 -6.02
N PRO A 81 4.98 -13.87 -5.41
CA PRO A 81 5.25 -13.75 -3.98
C PRO A 81 5.81 -12.39 -3.56
N ARG A 82 6.37 -11.61 -4.49
CA ARG A 82 7.04 -10.32 -4.24
C ARG A 82 6.11 -9.14 -4.52
N ILE A 83 6.28 -8.06 -3.78
CA ILE A 83 5.59 -6.77 -3.98
C ILE A 83 6.46 -5.82 -4.80
N SER A 84 5.89 -5.12 -5.78
CA SER A 84 6.57 -4.05 -6.51
C SER A 84 6.60 -2.75 -5.69
N ASP A 85 7.46 -1.81 -6.07
CA ASP A 85 7.49 -0.49 -5.43
C ASP A 85 6.18 0.28 -5.59
N SER A 86 5.51 0.08 -6.74
CA SER A 86 4.20 0.67 -7.05
C SER A 86 3.10 0.10 -6.16
N GLU A 87 3.07 -1.22 -6.00
CA GLU A 87 2.14 -1.91 -5.10
C GLU A 87 2.35 -1.47 -3.64
N GLY A 88 3.60 -1.34 -3.20
CA GLY A 88 3.92 -0.79 -1.88
C GLY A 88 3.45 0.66 -1.71
N GLY A 89 3.48 1.46 -2.77
CA GLY A 89 2.95 2.82 -2.79
C GLY A 89 1.44 2.92 -2.72
N ILE A 90 0.74 1.99 -3.37
CA ILE A 90 -0.72 1.86 -3.24
C ILE A 90 -1.09 1.50 -1.80
N LEU A 91 -0.40 0.53 -1.18
CA LEU A 91 -0.62 0.18 0.24
C LEU A 91 -0.44 1.40 1.15
N ARG A 92 0.61 2.20 0.93
CA ARG A 92 0.84 3.45 1.66
C ARG A 92 -0.31 4.44 1.51
N ALA A 93 -0.77 4.65 0.27
CA ALA A 93 -1.82 5.61 0.00
C ALA A 93 -3.13 5.23 0.71
N ILE A 94 -3.49 3.94 0.68
CA ILE A 94 -4.68 3.45 1.39
C ILE A 94 -4.50 3.54 2.92
N ALA A 95 -3.33 3.18 3.45
CA ALA A 95 -3.06 3.31 4.88
C ALA A 95 -3.14 4.78 5.36
N ALA A 96 -2.63 5.72 4.57
CA ALA A 96 -2.74 7.15 4.84
C ALA A 96 -4.20 7.63 4.80
N ALA A 97 -4.97 7.20 3.79
CA ALA A 97 -6.38 7.52 3.67
C ALA A 97 -7.24 6.95 4.81
N GLN A 98 -6.88 5.77 5.36
CA GLN A 98 -7.54 5.23 6.56
C GLN A 98 -7.36 6.10 7.81
N GLN A 99 -6.32 6.94 7.82
CA GLN A 99 -6.00 7.87 8.90
C GLN A 99 -6.38 9.32 8.57
N ASP A 100 -7.20 9.52 7.53
CA ASP A 100 -7.62 10.84 7.05
C ASP A 100 -6.47 11.75 6.56
N ARG A 101 -5.29 11.17 6.28
CA ARG A 101 -4.12 11.84 5.69
C ARG A 101 -4.19 11.81 4.17
N VAL A 102 -5.17 12.51 3.62
CA VAL A 102 -5.53 12.43 2.19
C VAL A 102 -4.50 13.16 1.33
N ASP A 103 -3.88 14.21 1.85
CA ASP A 103 -2.71 14.88 1.28
C ASP A 103 -1.56 13.90 1.02
N VAL A 104 -1.24 13.05 1.99
CA VAL A 104 -0.21 12.01 1.86
C VAL A 104 -0.61 10.97 0.81
N ALA A 105 -1.88 10.56 0.79
CA ALA A 105 -2.38 9.63 -0.23
C ALA A 105 -2.28 10.23 -1.65
N ARG A 106 -2.62 11.51 -1.79
CA ARG A 106 -2.50 12.27 -3.03
C ARG A 106 -1.05 12.32 -3.52
N GLU A 107 -0.12 12.67 -2.64
CA GLU A 107 1.32 12.74 -2.94
C GLU A 107 1.87 11.38 -3.40
N GLN A 108 1.41 10.27 -2.79
CA GLN A 108 1.80 8.95 -3.28
C GLN A 108 1.38 8.73 -4.74
N PHE A 109 0.17 9.18 -5.11
CA PHE A 109 -0.38 8.95 -6.45
C PHE A 109 0.18 9.86 -7.53
N GLU A 110 0.67 11.06 -7.17
CA GLU A 110 1.37 11.95 -8.09
C GLU A 110 2.66 11.35 -8.69
N ARG A 111 3.17 10.26 -8.11
CA ARG A 111 4.28 9.48 -8.67
C ARG A 111 3.94 8.81 -10.01
N TRP A 112 2.66 8.53 -10.24
CA TRP A 112 2.17 7.86 -11.46
C TRP A 112 1.16 8.71 -12.23
N LEU A 113 0.43 9.59 -11.55
CA LEU A 113 -0.67 10.36 -12.10
C LEU A 113 -0.32 11.85 -12.20
N PRO A 114 -0.76 12.56 -13.25
CA PRO A 114 -0.72 14.02 -13.24
C PRO A 114 -1.59 14.55 -12.08
N PRO A 115 -1.39 15.80 -11.63
CA PRO A 115 -2.10 16.35 -10.46
C PRO A 115 -3.63 16.15 -10.50
N ILE A 116 -4.24 16.38 -11.67
CA ILE A 116 -5.69 16.18 -11.86
C ILE A 116 -6.12 14.71 -11.76
N GLY A 117 -5.29 13.78 -12.23
CA GLY A 117 -5.53 12.34 -12.10
C GLY A 117 -5.40 11.88 -10.64
N ALA A 118 -4.42 12.43 -9.90
CA ALA A 118 -4.28 12.20 -8.48
C ALA A 118 -5.51 12.71 -7.70
N ASP A 119 -6.06 13.87 -8.07
CA ASP A 119 -7.28 14.42 -7.47
C ASP A 119 -8.50 13.52 -7.73
N TRP A 120 -8.67 13.03 -8.96
CA TRP A 120 -9.75 12.09 -9.31
C TRP A 120 -9.67 10.79 -8.51
N ALA A 121 -8.46 10.31 -8.26
CA ALA A 121 -8.24 9.08 -7.53
C ALA A 121 -8.54 9.18 -6.02
N LEU A 122 -8.66 10.38 -5.45
CA LEU A 122 -8.91 10.54 -4.01
C LEU A 122 -10.28 10.00 -3.58
N ALA A 123 -11.31 10.16 -4.41
CA ALA A 123 -12.64 9.66 -4.09
C ALA A 123 -12.67 8.13 -3.92
N PRO A 124 -12.21 7.31 -4.90
CA PRO A 124 -12.16 5.86 -4.73
C PRO A 124 -11.18 5.43 -3.63
N VAL A 125 -10.04 6.10 -3.47
CA VAL A 125 -9.10 5.82 -2.36
C VAL A 125 -9.77 5.97 -1.00
N ARG A 126 -10.48 7.08 -0.78
CA ARG A 126 -11.22 7.33 0.47
C ARG A 126 -12.34 6.32 0.67
N GLY A 127 -13.08 5.99 -0.39
CA GLY A 127 -14.14 4.98 -0.36
C GLY A 127 -13.60 3.62 0.11
N LEU A 128 -12.57 3.13 -0.56
CA LEU A 128 -11.92 1.87 -0.23
C LEU A 128 -11.35 1.88 1.19
N ALA A 129 -10.61 2.92 1.56
CA ALA A 129 -10.03 3.08 2.89
C ALA A 129 -11.10 3.07 3.99
N THR A 130 -12.22 3.77 3.76
CA THR A 130 -13.34 3.84 4.71
C THR A 130 -14.00 2.49 4.90
N ILE A 131 -14.31 1.78 3.81
CA ILE A 131 -14.94 0.47 3.86
C ILE A 131 -14.04 -0.54 4.58
N PHE A 132 -12.75 -0.58 4.23
CA PHE A 132 -11.77 -1.43 4.90
C PHE A 132 -11.67 -1.10 6.39
N ARG A 133 -11.63 0.19 6.75
CA ARG A 133 -11.53 0.63 8.14
C ARG A 133 -12.75 0.22 8.97
N ILE A 134 -13.96 0.40 8.43
CA ILE A 134 -15.21 0.02 9.11
C ILE A 134 -15.26 -1.50 9.32
N ALA A 135 -14.76 -2.29 8.37
CA ALA A 135 -14.67 -3.75 8.48
C ALA A 135 -13.52 -4.24 9.38
N GLY A 136 -12.72 -3.34 9.96
CA GLY A 136 -11.56 -3.69 10.79
C GLY A 136 -10.32 -4.16 9.99
N LEU A 137 -10.33 -4.02 8.67
CA LEU A 137 -9.20 -4.28 7.79
C LEU A 137 -8.24 -3.09 7.77
N ILE A 138 -7.49 -2.92 8.86
CA ILE A 138 -6.55 -1.81 9.01
C ILE A 138 -5.21 -2.16 8.34
N LEU A 139 -4.76 -1.29 7.43
CA LEU A 139 -3.44 -1.39 6.84
C LEU A 139 -2.42 -0.77 7.80
N PRO A 140 -1.29 -1.44 8.07
CA PRO A 140 -0.24 -0.89 8.91
C PRO A 140 0.41 0.32 8.22
N ASP A 141 0.62 1.39 8.99
CA ASP A 141 1.43 2.52 8.52
C ASP A 141 2.91 2.16 8.58
N ARG A 142 3.45 1.70 7.46
CA ARG A 142 4.87 1.34 7.32
C ARG A 142 5.79 2.55 7.10
N HIS A 143 5.24 3.78 7.11
CA HIS A 143 5.96 5.04 6.84
C HIS A 143 5.91 6.05 7.99
N ALA A 144 5.29 5.70 9.12
CA ALA A 144 5.64 6.38 10.36
C ALA A 144 7.13 6.08 10.63
N PRO A 145 8.05 7.08 10.67
CA PRO A 145 9.38 6.84 11.19
C PRO A 145 9.18 6.20 12.56
N SER A 146 9.78 5.02 12.77
CA SER A 146 9.68 4.31 14.03
C SER A 146 10.46 5.09 15.10
N VAL A 147 9.90 6.19 15.60
CA VAL A 147 10.47 6.94 16.73
C VAL A 147 10.63 6.00 17.94
N ALA A 148 9.88 4.90 17.98
CA ALA A 148 9.96 3.87 19.01
C ALA A 148 11.24 3.00 18.96
N HIS A 149 11.90 2.83 17.81
CA HIS A 149 13.12 1.99 17.74
C HIS A 149 14.38 2.79 18.04
N ASP A 150 14.43 4.07 17.64
CA ASP A 150 15.57 4.95 17.94
C ASP A 150 15.62 5.36 19.42
N ARG A 151 14.46 5.57 20.05
CA ARG A 151 14.40 5.96 21.46
C ARG A 151 14.71 4.81 22.42
N MET A 152 14.51 3.56 22.01
CA MET A 152 14.85 2.38 22.82
C MET A 152 16.34 2.00 22.71
N MET A 153 17.01 2.33 21.59
CA MET A 153 18.45 2.13 21.43
C MET A 153 19.28 3.24 22.08
N ALA A 154 18.78 4.49 22.10
CA ALA A 154 19.46 5.60 22.78
C ALA A 154 19.50 5.45 24.32
N MET A 155 18.58 4.67 24.91
CA MET A 155 18.52 4.50 26.38
C MET A 155 19.34 3.32 26.91
N LYS A 156 19.95 2.52 26.02
CA LYS A 156 20.85 1.40 26.39
C LYS A 156 22.33 1.74 26.30
N SER A 157 22.70 2.89 25.74
CA SER A 157 24.09 3.32 25.67
C SER A 157 24.41 4.39 26.71
N TRP A 158 24.36 4.03 27.99
CA TRP A 158 25.18 4.65 29.03
C TRP A 158 25.58 3.62 30.07
N PHE A 159 26.83 3.75 30.52
CA PHE A 159 27.62 2.88 31.41
C PHE A 159 28.34 1.68 30.78
N VAL A 160 29.57 1.94 30.32
CA VAL A 160 30.84 1.35 30.81
C VAL A 160 31.90 2.42 30.51
N GLY A 161 32.71 2.95 31.42
CA GLY A 161 33.31 2.32 32.58
C GLY A 161 34.77 1.96 32.29
N SER A 162 35.66 2.96 32.39
CA SER A 162 37.07 2.85 32.82
C SER A 162 38.21 2.42 31.88
N ALA A 163 39.31 3.17 32.06
CA ALA A 163 40.71 2.74 32.22
C ALA A 163 41.69 2.63 31.01
N THR A 164 42.42 3.74 30.81
CA THR A 164 43.90 3.93 30.76
C THR A 164 44.89 3.18 29.85
N LEU A 165 45.91 3.98 29.44
CA LEU A 165 47.34 3.76 29.11
C LEU A 165 47.74 3.22 27.72
N HIS A 166 48.32 4.10 26.89
CA HIS A 166 49.78 4.23 26.70
C HIS A 166 50.12 5.62 26.14
#